data_AF-A0A519RRN3-F1
#
_entry.id   AF-A0A519RRN3-F1
#
_cell.length_a   1.000
_cell.length_b   1.000
_cell.length_c   1.000
_cell.angle_alpha   90.00
_cell.angle_beta   90.00
_cell.angle_gamma   90.00
#
_symmetry.space_group_name_H-M   'P 1'
#
loop_
_entity.id
_entity.type
_entity.pdbx_description
1 polymer ?
#
loop_
_entity_poly.entity_id
_entity_poly.type
_entity_poly.pdbx_seq_one_letter_code
_entity_poly.pdbx_strand_id
1 'polypeptide(L)'
;MNTSGNDLTADLPKPKVNKESLQRGLRIFRYVLPYRGKFIVGMVLLVLSSLSTMSFPWIAGKLVNVATGEPLILPGGLALDINRVALGLFIVTVLQGFFSFGRIWFFTQVSEFTVRDIRQALYAKFVQLPIPYFEQNRIGAITSRITSDVAQIQDSFSL
;
A
#
# COMPACT_ATOMS: atom_id res chain seq x y z
N MET A 1 27.91 -29.64 28.06
CA MET A 1 27.16 -30.03 26.84
C MET A 1 26.38 -28.82 26.39
N ASN A 2 26.71 -28.30 25.21
CA ASN A 2 26.18 -27.07 24.62
C ASN A 2 24.73 -27.30 24.14
N THR A 3 23.78 -26.52 24.63
CA THR A 3 22.37 -26.52 24.18
C THR A 3 22.17 -25.41 23.15
N SER A 4 22.74 -25.61 21.96
CA SER A 4 22.53 -24.71 20.82
C SER A 4 21.13 -24.94 20.26
N GLY A 5 20.16 -24.13 20.71
CA GLY A 5 18.81 -24.10 20.15
C GLY A 5 18.76 -23.23 18.89
N ASN A 6 19.27 -23.71 17.75
CA ASN A 6 19.23 -22.93 16.52
C ASN A 6 18.92 -23.70 15.22
N ASP A 7 18.48 -24.96 15.30
CA ASP A 7 18.50 -25.84 14.12
C ASP A 7 17.11 -26.23 13.57
N LEU A 8 16.01 -25.76 14.18
CA LEU A 8 14.64 -26.17 13.80
C LEU A 8 14.00 -25.36 12.66
N THR A 9 14.68 -24.31 12.14
CA THR A 9 14.15 -23.46 11.06
C THR A 9 14.89 -23.60 9.74
N ALA A 10 15.93 -24.46 9.67
CA ALA A 10 16.81 -24.55 8.50
C ALA A 10 16.20 -25.31 7.31
N ASP A 11 15.20 -26.18 7.52
CA ASP A 11 14.74 -27.13 6.50
C ASP A 11 13.20 -27.21 6.32
N LEU A 12 12.48 -26.09 6.48
CA LEU A 12 11.11 -26.04 5.96
C LEU A 12 11.17 -25.83 4.43
N PRO A 13 10.72 -26.80 3.61
CA PRO A 13 10.71 -26.64 2.16
C PRO A 13 9.85 -25.42 1.82
N LYS A 14 10.47 -24.44 1.13
CA LYS A 14 9.79 -23.21 0.68
C LYS A 14 8.47 -23.62 0.01
N PRO A 15 7.30 -23.18 0.50
CA PRO A 15 6.02 -23.55 -0.08
C PRO A 15 6.04 -23.20 -1.56
N LYS A 16 5.92 -24.21 -2.44
CA LYS A 16 5.82 -23.97 -3.87
C LYS A 16 4.58 -23.11 -4.11
N VAL A 17 4.73 -21.99 -4.80
CA VAL A 17 3.62 -21.12 -5.18
C VAL A 17 2.74 -21.95 -6.13
N ASN A 18 1.64 -22.48 -5.60
CA ASN A 18 0.69 -23.33 -6.32
C ASN A 18 -0.63 -22.58 -6.43
N LYS A 19 -1.47 -22.92 -7.42
CA LYS A 19 -2.77 -22.26 -7.62
C LYS A 19 -3.65 -22.31 -6.36
N GLU A 20 -3.54 -23.38 -5.58
CA GLU A 20 -4.24 -23.53 -4.30
C GLU A 20 -3.76 -22.54 -3.22
N SER A 21 -2.46 -22.27 -3.12
CA SER A 21 -1.95 -21.30 -2.13
C SER A 21 -2.36 -19.88 -2.51
N LEU A 22 -2.42 -19.57 -3.80
CA LEU A 22 -2.96 -18.30 -4.30
C LEU A 22 -4.45 -18.15 -3.99
N GLN A 23 -5.27 -19.20 -4.22
CA GLN A 23 -6.70 -19.18 -3.89
C GLN A 23 -6.96 -19.00 -2.38
N ARG A 24 -6.11 -19.56 -1.51
CA ARG A 24 -6.21 -19.34 -0.06
C ARG A 24 -5.91 -17.89 0.32
N GLY A 25 -4.89 -17.28 -0.27
CA GLY A 25 -4.56 -15.86 -0.07
C GLY A 25 -5.68 -14.92 -0.57
N LEU A 26 -6.25 -15.22 -1.73
CA LEU A 26 -7.38 -14.47 -2.31
C LEU A 26 -8.64 -14.51 -1.44
N ARG A 27 -8.79 -15.49 -0.55
CA ARG A 27 -9.94 -15.54 0.38
C ARG A 27 -9.90 -14.41 1.41
N ILE A 28 -8.71 -13.94 1.80
CA ILE A 28 -8.54 -12.80 2.73
C ILE A 28 -8.98 -11.50 2.07
N PHE A 29 -8.75 -11.35 0.76
CA PHE A 29 -9.22 -10.19 -0.03
C PHE A 29 -10.75 -10.06 -0.04
N ARG A 30 -11.51 -11.08 0.35
CA ARG A 30 -12.97 -10.97 0.53
C ARG A 30 -13.35 -9.95 1.60
N TYR A 31 -12.50 -9.71 2.60
CA TYR A 31 -12.71 -8.66 3.62
C TYR A 31 -12.45 -7.25 3.09
N VAL A 32 -11.73 -7.11 1.97
CA VAL A 32 -11.53 -5.82 1.26
C VAL A 32 -12.71 -5.51 0.32
N LEU A 33 -13.42 -6.55 -0.15
CA LEU A 33 -14.55 -6.45 -1.07
C LEU A 33 -15.74 -5.55 -0.64
N PRO A 34 -16.06 -5.30 0.63
CA PRO A 34 -17.05 -4.28 0.98
C PRO A 34 -16.57 -2.84 0.69
N TYR A 35 -15.26 -2.61 0.59
CA TYR A 35 -14.65 -1.27 0.43
C TYR A 35 -14.13 -0.99 -0.99
N ARG A 36 -14.60 -1.74 -2.01
CA ARG A 36 -14.15 -1.63 -3.43
C ARG A 36 -14.15 -0.20 -3.96
N GLY A 37 -15.18 0.60 -3.64
CA GLY A 37 -15.29 1.97 -4.13
C GLY A 37 -14.12 2.84 -3.67
N LYS A 38 -13.82 2.82 -2.36
CA LYS A 38 -12.68 3.54 -1.77
C LYS A 38 -11.35 3.00 -2.30
N PHE A 39 -11.25 1.69 -2.50
CA PHE A 39 -10.08 1.06 -3.08
C PHE A 39 -9.84 1.48 -4.54
N ILE A 40 -10.89 1.52 -5.38
CA ILE A 40 -10.80 1.96 -6.78
C ILE A 40 -10.40 3.43 -6.85
N VAL A 41 -11.00 4.30 -6.01
CA VAL A 41 -10.61 5.72 -5.94
C VAL A 41 -9.14 5.86 -5.52
N GLY A 42 -8.70 5.12 -4.50
CA GLY A 42 -7.28 5.07 -4.10
C GLY A 42 -6.36 4.62 -5.24
N MET A 43 -6.74 3.59 -5.98
CA MET A 43 -5.99 3.08 -7.14
C MET A 43 -5.90 4.12 -8.27
N VAL A 44 -6.99 4.84 -8.57
CA VAL A 44 -6.97 5.92 -9.56
C VAL A 44 -6.04 7.04 -9.12
N LEU A 45 -6.10 7.45 -7.85
CA LEU A 45 -5.21 8.47 -7.29
C LEU A 45 -3.75 8.02 -7.26
N LEU A 46 -3.49 6.73 -7.07
CA LEU A 46 -2.15 6.15 -7.17
C LEU A 46 -1.59 6.34 -8.58
N VAL A 47 -2.35 5.97 -9.61
CA VAL A 47 -1.92 6.15 -11.01
C VAL A 47 -1.68 7.62 -11.33
N LEU A 48 -2.61 8.51 -10.94
CA LEU A 48 -2.46 9.95 -11.15
C LEU A 48 -1.23 10.52 -10.42
N SER A 49 -1.00 10.10 -9.18
CA SER A 49 0.18 10.51 -8.41
C SER A 49 1.47 10.04 -9.08
N SER A 50 1.53 8.80 -9.58
CA SER A 50 2.70 8.27 -10.28
C SER A 50 2.98 9.04 -11.58
N LEU A 51 1.94 9.36 -12.35
CA LEU A 51 2.07 10.17 -13.57
C LEU A 51 2.56 11.59 -13.26
N SER A 52 2.06 12.21 -12.19
CA SER A 52 2.53 13.54 -11.77
C SER A 52 4.00 13.52 -11.32
N THR A 53 4.43 12.50 -10.57
CA THR A 53 5.85 12.36 -10.18
C THR A 53 6.75 12.21 -11.40
N MET A 54 6.32 11.48 -12.43
CA MET A 54 7.07 11.34 -13.68
C MET A 54 7.04 12.59 -14.57
N SER A 55 6.03 13.45 -14.40
CA SER A 55 5.95 14.74 -15.09
C SER A 55 6.98 15.74 -14.56
N PHE A 56 7.42 15.60 -13.30
CA PHE A 56 8.36 16.53 -12.67
C PHE A 56 9.73 16.61 -13.39
N PRO A 57 10.47 15.51 -13.65
CA PRO A 57 11.73 15.56 -14.41
C PRO A 57 11.57 16.18 -15.80
N TRP A 58 10.43 15.92 -16.47
CA TRP A 58 10.16 16.46 -17.80
C TRP A 58 10.01 17.99 -17.77
N ILE A 59 9.20 18.52 -16.85
CA ILE A 59 9.01 19.97 -16.68
C ILE A 59 10.31 20.64 -16.21
N ALA A 60 11.02 20.02 -15.26
CA ALA A 60 12.30 20.53 -14.77
C ALA A 60 13.34 20.63 -15.88
N GLY A 61 13.45 19.61 -16.74
CA GLY A 61 14.34 19.64 -17.91
C GLY A 61 13.96 20.76 -18.90
N LYS A 62 12.66 20.98 -19.12
CA LYS A 62 12.19 22.11 -19.95
C LYS A 62 12.54 23.47 -19.34
N LEU A 63 12.47 23.62 -18.02
CA LEU A 63 12.83 24.85 -17.32
C LEU A 63 14.32 25.17 -17.47
N VAL A 64 15.19 24.15 -17.39
CA VAL A 64 16.63 24.29 -17.64
C VAL A 64 16.90 24.75 -19.07
N ASN A 65 16.25 24.14 -20.07
CA ASN A 65 16.45 24.52 -21.47
C ASN A 65 16.05 25.98 -21.78
N VAL A 66 14.94 26.46 -21.20
CA VAL A 66 14.51 27.87 -21.31
C VAL A 66 15.50 28.80 -20.61
N ALA A 67 16.06 28.38 -19.47
CA ALA A 67 17.07 29.15 -18.76
C ALA A 67 18.41 29.24 -19.53
N THR A 68 18.74 28.25 -20.36
CA THR A 68 19.96 28.26 -21.19
C THR A 68 19.79 28.96 -22.54
N GLY A 69 18.61 29.54 -22.82
CA GLY A 69 18.38 30.36 -24.02
C GLY A 69 17.72 29.64 -25.21
N GLU A 70 17.28 28.40 -25.04
CA GLU A 70 16.49 27.65 -26.03
C GLU A 70 14.99 27.85 -25.73
N PRO A 71 14.25 28.68 -26.49
CA PRO A 71 12.84 28.94 -26.19
C PRO A 71 11.99 27.67 -26.38
N LEU A 72 11.19 27.35 -25.36
CA LEU A 72 10.25 26.24 -25.42
C LEU A 72 9.05 26.64 -26.29
N ILE A 73 8.96 26.07 -27.48
CA ILE A 73 7.83 26.24 -28.39
C ILE A 73 6.90 25.04 -28.22
N LEU A 74 5.70 25.26 -27.68
CA LEU A 74 4.65 24.23 -27.69
C LEU A 74 4.06 24.07 -29.10
N PRO A 75 3.48 22.90 -29.44
CA PRO A 75 2.69 22.73 -30.65
C PRO A 75 1.49 23.70 -30.59
N GLY A 76 1.60 24.82 -31.31
CA GLY A 76 0.71 25.99 -31.19
C GLY A 76 1.43 27.35 -31.26
N GLY A 77 2.77 27.39 -31.24
CA GLY A 77 3.55 28.63 -31.47
C GLY A 77 3.70 29.54 -30.26
N LEU A 78 3.29 29.09 -29.07
CA LEU A 78 3.46 29.82 -27.81
C LEU A 78 4.90 29.66 -27.30
N ALA A 79 5.67 30.75 -27.29
CA ALA A 79 6.90 30.86 -26.52
C ALA A 79 6.53 31.00 -25.03
N LEU A 80 7.01 30.09 -24.20
CA LEU A 80 6.81 30.16 -22.75
C LEU A 80 8.01 30.81 -22.07
N ASP A 81 7.77 31.95 -21.40
CA ASP A 81 8.73 32.56 -20.50
C ASP A 81 9.06 31.65 -19.31
N ILE A 82 10.27 31.80 -18.76
CA ILE A 82 10.73 31.07 -17.57
C ILE A 82 9.75 31.14 -16.40
N ASN A 83 9.11 32.30 -16.20
CA ASN A 83 8.14 32.50 -15.12
C ASN A 83 6.86 31.66 -15.32
N ARG A 84 6.41 31.48 -16.57
CA ARG A 84 5.23 30.63 -16.88
C ARG A 84 5.52 29.16 -16.71
N VAL A 85 6.72 28.71 -17.11
CA VAL A 85 7.18 27.32 -16.89
C VAL A 85 7.32 27.04 -15.39
N ALA A 86 7.91 27.97 -14.63
CA ALA A 86 8.02 27.86 -13.18
C ALA A 86 6.65 27.80 -12.47
N LEU A 87 5.70 28.63 -12.91
CA LEU A 87 4.32 28.61 -12.39
C LEU A 87 3.62 27.29 -12.72
N GLY A 88 3.81 26.75 -13.94
CA GLY A 88 3.30 25.42 -14.31
C GLY A 88 3.87 24.30 -13.44
N LEU A 89 5.18 24.33 -13.17
CA LEU A 89 5.84 23.37 -12.27
C LEU A 89 5.27 23.46 -10.85
N PHE A 90 5.05 24.67 -10.35
CA PHE A 90 4.43 24.89 -9.04
C PHE A 90 3.04 24.26 -8.95
N ILE A 91 2.17 24.53 -9.94
CA ILE A 91 0.81 23.95 -9.99
C ILE A 91 0.86 22.42 -10.02
N VAL A 92 1.72 21.83 -10.87
CA VAL A 92 1.85 20.38 -10.97
C VAL A 92 2.34 19.77 -9.65
N THR A 93 3.26 20.44 -8.96
CA THR A 93 3.77 19.99 -7.65
C THR A 93 2.68 20.03 -6.58
N VAL A 94 1.89 21.10 -6.54
CA VAL A 94 0.75 21.21 -5.60
C VAL A 94 -0.30 20.12 -5.88
N LEU A 95 -0.64 19.90 -7.14
CA LEU A 95 -1.56 18.83 -7.55
C LEU A 95 -1.02 17.44 -7.21
N GLN A 96 0.28 17.21 -7.41
CA GLN A 96 0.95 15.98 -7.03
C GLN A 96 0.84 15.71 -5.53
N GLY A 97 1.04 16.73 -4.69
CA GLY A 97 0.83 16.64 -3.25
C GLY A 97 -0.62 16.27 -2.89
N PHE A 98 -1.60 16.90 -3.53
CA PHE A 98 -3.02 16.61 -3.30
C PHE A 98 -3.38 15.16 -3.69
N PHE A 99 -2.93 14.68 -4.85
CA PHE A 99 -3.18 13.30 -5.28
C PHE A 99 -2.49 12.29 -4.36
N SER A 100 -1.27 12.58 -3.93
CA SER A 100 -0.53 11.73 -3.00
C SER A 100 -1.23 11.64 -1.64
N PHE A 101 -1.70 12.78 -1.10
CA PHE A 101 -2.47 12.81 0.13
C PHE A 101 -3.77 12.00 0.01
N GLY A 102 -4.54 12.24 -1.05
CA GLY A 102 -5.77 11.50 -1.31
C GLY A 102 -5.52 10.00 -1.39
N ARG A 103 -4.50 9.58 -2.15
CA ARG A 103 -4.08 8.17 -2.24
C ARG A 103 -3.86 7.57 -0.85
N ILE A 104 -2.99 8.17 -0.05
CA ILE A 104 -2.65 7.68 1.31
C ILE A 104 -3.91 7.58 2.16
N TRP A 105 -4.72 8.63 2.19
CA TRP A 105 -5.93 8.67 3.01
C TRP A 105 -6.92 7.55 2.66
N PHE A 106 -7.18 7.30 1.38
CA PHE A 106 -8.07 6.22 0.96
C PHE A 106 -7.50 4.83 1.27
N PHE A 107 -6.20 4.61 1.03
CA PHE A 107 -5.56 3.32 1.34
C PHE A 107 -5.54 3.02 2.83
N THR A 108 -5.23 4.01 3.68
CA THR A 108 -5.28 3.86 5.14
C THR A 108 -6.69 3.53 5.63
N GLN A 109 -7.71 4.23 5.12
CA GLN A 109 -9.10 3.94 5.48
C GLN A 109 -9.50 2.50 5.11
N VAL A 110 -9.15 2.04 3.91
CA VAL A 110 -9.45 0.67 3.47
C VAL A 110 -8.72 -0.37 4.33
N SER A 111 -7.45 -0.15 4.67
CA SER A 111 -6.67 -1.08 5.48
C SER A 111 -7.22 -1.17 6.91
N GLU A 112 -7.55 -0.04 7.54
CA GLU A 112 -8.15 0.01 8.88
C GLU A 112 -9.48 -0.71 8.95
N PHE A 113 -10.38 -0.47 8.00
CA PHE A 113 -11.68 -1.16 7.99
C PHE A 113 -11.53 -2.66 7.77
N THR A 114 -10.63 -3.07 6.87
CA THR A 114 -10.35 -4.48 6.60
C THR A 114 -9.83 -5.16 7.87
N VAL A 115 -8.88 -4.54 8.57
CA VAL A 115 -8.29 -5.06 9.82
C VAL A 115 -9.33 -5.15 10.93
N ARG A 116 -10.18 -4.13 11.07
CA ARG A 116 -11.27 -4.14 12.05
C ARG A 116 -12.17 -5.35 11.82
N ASP A 117 -12.58 -5.58 10.59
CA ASP A 117 -13.49 -6.67 10.23
C ASP A 117 -12.81 -8.05 10.43
N ILE A 118 -11.50 -8.16 10.13
CA ILE A 118 -10.70 -9.37 10.42
C ILE A 118 -10.61 -9.63 11.93
N ARG A 119 -10.28 -8.60 12.74
CA ARG A 119 -10.18 -8.73 14.20
C ARG A 119 -11.51 -9.15 14.80
N GLN A 120 -12.62 -8.59 14.32
CA GLN A 120 -13.95 -8.95 14.79
C GLN A 120 -14.30 -10.40 14.45
N ALA A 121 -14.01 -10.85 13.22
CA ALA A 121 -14.24 -12.24 12.81
C ALA A 121 -13.37 -13.24 13.59
N LEU A 122 -12.09 -12.91 13.81
CA LEU A 122 -11.19 -13.74 14.61
C LEU A 122 -11.66 -13.83 16.06
N TYR A 123 -12.00 -12.69 16.68
CA TYR A 123 -12.46 -12.67 18.06
C TYR A 123 -13.75 -13.49 18.24
N ALA A 124 -14.73 -13.29 17.34
CA ALA A 124 -15.97 -14.05 17.36
C ALA A 124 -15.72 -15.57 17.23
N LYS A 125 -14.72 -15.96 16.43
CA LYS A 125 -14.33 -17.37 16.33
C LYS A 125 -13.70 -17.87 17.63
N PHE A 126 -12.72 -17.16 18.17
CA PHE A 126 -12.00 -17.56 19.39
C PHE A 126 -12.91 -17.78 20.58
N VAL A 127 -13.91 -16.92 20.79
CA VAL A 127 -14.87 -17.06 21.91
C VAL A 127 -15.70 -18.36 21.81
N GLN A 128 -15.86 -18.92 20.60
CA GLN A 128 -16.60 -20.16 20.38
C GLN A 128 -15.73 -21.43 20.46
N LEU A 129 -14.41 -21.32 20.66
CA LEU A 129 -13.54 -22.50 20.75
C LEU A 129 -13.67 -23.19 22.12
N PRO A 130 -13.58 -24.54 22.15
CA PRO A 130 -13.68 -25.30 23.39
C PRO A 130 -12.41 -25.12 24.24
N ILE A 131 -12.55 -25.23 25.56
CA ILE A 131 -11.46 -25.07 26.55
C ILE A 131 -10.18 -25.87 26.23
N PRO A 132 -10.24 -27.14 25.76
CA PRO A 132 -9.04 -27.92 25.43
C PRO A 132 -8.13 -27.27 24.39
N TYR A 133 -8.67 -26.40 23.52
CA TYR A 133 -7.86 -25.64 22.56
C TYR A 133 -6.94 -24.63 23.26
N PHE A 134 -7.41 -24.01 24.33
CA PHE A 134 -6.67 -23.00 25.10
C PHE A 134 -5.66 -23.63 26.06
N GLU A 135 -5.85 -24.88 26.45
CA GLU A 135 -4.86 -25.64 27.24
C GLU A 135 -3.64 -26.02 26.40
N GLN A 136 -3.84 -26.33 25.11
CA GLN A 136 -2.78 -26.74 24.18
C GLN A 136 -2.01 -25.55 23.57
N ASN A 137 -2.63 -24.37 23.52
CA ASN A 137 -2.06 -23.18 22.88
C ASN A 137 -1.76 -22.09 23.92
N ARG A 138 -0.51 -21.60 23.95
CA ARG A 138 -0.14 -20.48 24.83
C ARG A 138 -1.02 -19.26 24.52
N ILE A 139 -1.66 -18.69 25.54
CA ILE A 139 -2.52 -17.50 25.43
C ILE A 139 -1.78 -16.34 24.72
N GLY A 140 -0.48 -16.15 25.01
CA GLY A 140 0.35 -15.14 24.33
C GLY A 140 0.51 -15.36 22.83
N ALA A 141 0.51 -16.62 22.35
CA ALA A 141 0.55 -16.91 20.93
C ALA A 141 -0.80 -16.59 20.24
N ILE A 142 -1.92 -16.78 20.93
CA ILE A 142 -3.26 -16.42 20.43
C ILE A 142 -3.38 -14.90 20.30
N THR A 143 -3.01 -14.17 21.35
CA THR A 143 -3.04 -12.69 21.31
C THR A 143 -2.13 -12.15 20.22
N SER A 144 -0.92 -12.68 20.08
CA SER A 144 0.02 -12.27 19.02
C SER A 144 -0.56 -12.49 17.61
N ARG A 145 -1.25 -13.61 17.37
CA ARG A 145 -1.93 -13.85 16.08
C ARG A 145 -3.04 -12.85 15.80
N ILE A 146 -3.75 -12.37 16.81
CA ILE A 146 -4.83 -11.37 16.64
C ILE A 146 -4.27 -9.97 16.40
N THR A 147 -3.16 -9.63 17.05
CA THR A 147 -2.60 -8.28 16.99
C THR A 147 -1.51 -8.15 15.93
N SER A 148 -0.45 -8.95 16.02
CA SER A 148 0.75 -8.88 15.19
C SER A 148 0.49 -9.39 13.78
N ASP A 149 -0.05 -10.61 13.61
CA ASP A 149 -0.27 -11.17 12.27
C ASP A 149 -1.28 -10.31 11.48
N VAL A 150 -2.32 -9.81 12.15
CA VAL A 150 -3.32 -8.93 11.50
C VAL A 150 -2.73 -7.55 11.18
N ALA A 151 -1.84 -7.00 12.03
CA ALA A 151 -1.14 -5.76 11.72
C ALA A 151 -0.19 -5.93 10.52
N GLN A 152 0.50 -7.06 10.40
CA GLN A 152 1.34 -7.33 9.23
C GLN A 152 0.52 -7.39 7.92
N ILE A 153 -0.71 -7.90 8.00
CA ILE A 153 -1.66 -7.85 6.89
C ILE A 153 -2.06 -6.40 6.60
N GLN A 154 -2.32 -5.58 7.62
CA GLN A 154 -2.61 -4.14 7.46
C GLN A 154 -1.53 -3.42 6.66
N ASP A 155 -0.27 -3.60 7.06
CA ASP A 155 0.88 -2.94 6.46
C ASP A 155 1.03 -3.32 4.99
N SER A 156 0.73 -4.58 4.66
CA SER A 156 0.74 -5.08 3.28
C SER A 156 -0.35 -4.43 2.41
N PHE A 157 -1.46 -3.99 3.01
CA PHE A 157 -2.56 -3.32 2.31
C PHE A 157 -2.43 -1.80 2.27
N SER A 158 -1.68 -1.19 3.19
CA SER A 158 -1.55 0.27 3.29
C SER A 158 -0.55 0.90 2.33
N LEU A 159 0.16 0.10 1.52
CA LEU A 159 1.10 0.49 0.43
C LEU A 159 1.64 1.94 0.46
#